data_AF-A0A959NKZ2-F1
#
_entry.id   AF-A0A959NKZ2-F1
#
_cell.length_a   1.000
_cell.length_b   1.000
_cell.length_c   1.000
_cell.angle_alpha   90.00
_cell.angle_beta   90.00
_cell.angle_gamma   90.00
#
_symmetry.space_group_name_H-M   'P 1'
#
loop_
_entity.id
_entity.type
_entity.pdbx_description
1 polymer ?
#
loop_
_entity_poly.entity_id
_entity_poly.type
_entity_poly.pdbx_seq_one_letter_code
_entity_poly.pdbx_strand_id
1 'polypeptide(L)'
;MKKLLMILVLMPILLLFTNKAQAQGEAAVPFLLLAPDSRAGGIGESGGGLGDNSAAIFWNPAGIAFLTGSEASITHSNWLPQFGLS
;
A
#
# COMPACT_ATOMS: atom_id res chain seq x y z
N MET A 1 -46.47 -13.63 -7.60
CA MET A 1 -46.04 -12.54 -8.51
C MET A 1 -45.85 -11.20 -7.82
N LYS A 2 -46.82 -10.70 -7.04
CA LYS A 2 -46.71 -9.39 -6.34
C LYS A 2 -45.49 -9.25 -5.42
N LYS A 3 -45.13 -10.30 -4.65
CA LYS A 3 -43.94 -10.31 -3.79
C LYS A 3 -42.63 -10.23 -4.58
N LEU A 4 -42.56 -10.86 -5.75
CA LEU A 4 -41.39 -10.85 -6.63
C LEU A 4 -41.18 -9.47 -7.24
N LEU A 5 -42.27 -8.84 -7.69
CA LEU A 5 -42.28 -7.46 -8.18
C LEU A 5 -41.85 -6.47 -7.08
N MET A 6 -42.29 -6.69 -5.85
CA MET A 6 -41.91 -5.87 -4.70
C MET A 6 -40.40 -5.96 -4.39
N ILE A 7 -39.81 -7.16 -4.46
CA ILE A 7 -38.36 -7.36 -4.28
C ILE A 7 -37.56 -6.68 -5.40
N LEU A 8 -38.01 -6.83 -6.65
CA LEU A 8 -37.36 -6.22 -7.82
C LEU A 8 -37.28 -4.70 -7.73
N VAL A 9 -38.28 -4.06 -7.09
CA VAL A 9 -38.33 -2.61 -6.88
C VAL A 9 -37.56 -2.17 -5.63
N LEU A 10 -37.65 -2.92 -4.53
CA LEU A 10 -36.99 -2.56 -3.27
C LEU A 10 -35.47 -2.77 -3.28
N MET A 11 -34.98 -3.78 -4.00
CA MET A 11 -33.55 -4.11 -4.07
C MET A 11 -32.67 -2.95 -4.60
N PRO A 12 -32.98 -2.29 -5.73
CA PRO A 12 -32.20 -1.14 -6.19
C PRO A 12 -32.31 0.07 -5.27
N ILE A 13 -33.43 0.26 -4.57
CA ILE A 13 -33.62 1.36 -3.60
C ILE A 13 -32.67 1.21 -2.41
N LEU A 14 -32.41 -0.02 -1.94
CA LEU A 14 -31.44 -0.27 -0.87
C LEU A 14 -30.00 0.08 -1.27
N LEU A 15 -29.63 -0.08 -2.55
CA LEU A 15 -28.28 0.25 -3.04
C LEU A 15 -27.99 1.75 -3.09
N LEU A 16 -29.03 2.60 -3.10
CA LEU A 16 -28.90 4.06 -3.08
C LEU A 16 -28.50 4.62 -1.70
N PHE A 17 -28.62 3.83 -0.63
CA PHE A 17 -28.29 4.25 0.75
C PHE A 17 -26.89 3.82 1.20
N THR A 18 -25.96 3.57 0.27
CA THR A 18 -24.58 3.25 0.62
C THR A 18 -23.86 4.51 1.11
N ASN A 19 -23.63 4.60 2.42
CA ASN A 19 -22.75 5.61 2.98
C ASN A 19 -21.29 5.24 2.66
N LYS A 20 -20.49 6.21 2.21
CA LYS A 20 -19.04 6.06 2.13
C LYS A 20 -18.51 5.81 3.54
N ALA A 21 -18.05 4.59 3.83
CA ALA A 21 -17.33 4.33 5.07
C ALA A 21 -16.05 5.18 5.08
N GLN A 22 -15.94 6.13 6.00
CA GLN A 22 -14.74 6.92 6.22
C GLN A 22 -13.87 6.16 7.23
N ALA A 23 -13.13 5.17 6.74
CA ALA A 23 -12.24 4.31 7.54
C ALA A 23 -10.75 4.51 7.16
N GLN A 24 -10.40 5.70 6.67
CA GLN A 24 -9.02 6.04 6.38
C GLN A 24 -8.32 6.41 7.69
N GLY A 25 -7.32 5.63 8.08
CA GLY A 25 -6.47 5.95 9.22
C GLY A 25 -5.60 7.17 8.91
N GLU A 26 -5.49 8.08 9.87
CA GLU A 26 -4.57 9.22 9.78
C GLU A 26 -3.19 8.77 10.27
N ALA A 27 -2.20 8.74 9.38
CA ALA A 27 -0.82 8.50 9.74
C ALA A 27 -0.09 9.85 9.85
N ALA A 28 0.64 10.06 10.94
CA ALA A 28 1.47 11.27 11.08
C ALA A 28 2.58 11.35 10.02
N VAL A 29 2.96 10.21 9.42
CA VAL A 29 4.14 10.07 8.57
C VAL A 29 3.83 9.19 7.34
N PRO A 30 3.03 9.68 6.37
CA PRO A 30 2.57 8.86 5.24
C PRO A 30 3.70 8.49 4.25
N PHE A 31 4.83 9.20 4.26
CA PHE A 31 5.96 8.88 3.39
C PHE A 31 6.65 7.56 3.74
N LEU A 32 6.40 6.98 4.91
CA LEU A 32 6.87 5.64 5.26
C LEU A 32 6.10 4.52 4.53
N LEU A 33 5.06 4.87 3.76
CA LEU A 33 4.45 3.93 2.82
C LEU A 33 5.24 3.83 1.52
N LEU A 34 6.18 4.75 1.26
CA LEU A 34 6.99 4.74 0.07
C LEU A 34 8.08 3.66 0.18
N ALA A 35 8.12 2.77 -0.80
CA ALA A 35 9.18 1.78 -0.87
C ALA A 35 10.57 2.44 -0.83
N PRO A 36 11.50 1.93 0.00
CA PRO A 36 12.84 2.48 0.16
C PRO A 36 13.74 2.15 -1.04
N ASP A 37 13.37 1.14 -1.83
CA ASP A 37 14.09 0.67 -3.00
C ASP A 37 13.15 0.28 -4.15
N SER A 38 13.66 0.41 -5.38
CA SER A 38 12.89 0.09 -6.59
C SER A 38 12.53 -1.40 -6.68
N ARG A 39 13.33 -2.28 -6.05
CA ARG A 39 13.11 -3.73 -6.09
C ARG A 39 11.88 -4.13 -5.29
N ALA A 40 11.76 -3.69 -4.03
CA ALA A 40 10.56 -3.97 -3.24
C ALA A 40 9.32 -3.29 -3.85
N GLY A 41 9.47 -2.08 -4.40
CA GLY A 41 8.40 -1.43 -5.16
C GLY A 41 7.94 -2.25 -6.38
N GLY A 42 8.87 -2.81 -7.15
CA GLY A 42 8.58 -3.60 -8.35
C GLY A 42 7.86 -4.93 -8.09
N ILE A 43 8.00 -5.49 -6.90
CA ILE A 43 7.29 -6.72 -6.47
C ILE A 43 5.98 -6.43 -5.71
N GLY A 44 5.52 -5.18 -5.73
CA GLY A 44 4.29 -4.78 -5.04
C GLY A 44 4.46 -4.69 -3.52
N GLU A 45 5.54 -4.07 -3.05
CA GLU A 45 5.76 -3.73 -1.64
C GLU A 45 5.77 -4.95 -0.70
N SER A 46 6.10 -6.11 -1.25
CA SER A 46 6.07 -7.40 -0.54
C SER A 46 7.45 -7.79 0.01
N GLY A 47 8.14 -6.86 0.67
CA GLY A 47 9.53 -7.02 1.10
C GLY A 47 9.76 -7.74 2.44
N GLY A 48 8.71 -8.00 3.24
CA GLY A 48 8.87 -8.49 4.63
C GLY A 48 9.57 -9.86 4.78
N GLY A 49 9.55 -10.68 3.74
CA GLY A 49 10.26 -11.97 3.70
C GLY A 49 11.67 -11.90 3.09
N LEU A 50 12.09 -10.73 2.62
CA LEU A 50 13.39 -10.51 1.98
C LEU A 50 14.38 -9.93 3.01
N GLY A 51 15.55 -10.55 3.09
CA GLY A 51 16.64 -10.18 4.01
C GLY A 51 17.99 -10.22 3.29
N ASP A 52 18.00 -9.86 2.02
CA ASP A 52 19.09 -10.07 1.06
C ASP A 52 19.62 -8.75 0.47
N ASN A 53 19.15 -7.60 0.94
CA ASN A 53 19.74 -6.29 0.65
C ASN A 53 19.65 -5.31 1.84
N SER A 54 20.36 -4.19 1.72
CA SER A 54 20.41 -3.09 2.69
C SER A 54 19.04 -2.44 2.99
N ALA A 55 18.06 -2.54 2.07
CA ALA A 55 16.70 -2.03 2.28
C ALA A 55 15.85 -2.92 3.20
N ALA A 56 16.30 -4.12 3.55
CA ALA A 56 15.58 -5.05 4.43
C ALA A 56 15.23 -4.44 5.80
N ILE A 57 16.05 -3.50 6.31
CA ILE A 57 15.79 -2.83 7.60
C ILE A 57 14.45 -2.09 7.63
N PHE A 58 13.98 -1.58 6.50
CA PHE A 58 12.70 -0.88 6.38
C PHE A 58 11.50 -1.85 6.45
N TRP A 59 11.63 -3.02 5.83
CA TRP A 59 10.55 -4.01 5.72
C TRP A 59 10.47 -4.95 6.93
N ASN A 60 11.62 -5.45 7.36
CA ASN A 60 11.78 -6.38 8.46
C ASN A 60 13.20 -6.25 9.02
N PRO A 61 13.40 -5.53 10.14
CA PRO A 61 14.71 -5.36 10.76
C PRO A 61 15.43 -6.67 11.10
N ALA A 62 14.71 -7.78 11.33
CA ALA A 62 15.35 -9.07 11.57
C ALA A 62 15.99 -9.66 10.30
N GLY A 63 15.55 -9.25 9.10
CA GLY A 63 16.09 -9.70 7.82
C GLY A 63 17.57 -9.37 7.64
N ILE A 64 18.04 -8.25 8.20
CA ILE A 64 19.46 -7.86 8.09
C ILE A 64 20.41 -8.82 8.84
N ALA A 65 19.90 -9.62 9.77
CA ALA A 65 20.71 -10.60 10.50
C ALA A 65 21.24 -11.72 9.59
N PHE A 66 20.65 -11.91 8.40
CA PHE A 66 21.07 -12.90 7.41
C PHE A 66 22.06 -12.35 6.37
N LEU A 67 22.30 -11.03 6.36
CA LEU A 67 23.26 -10.40 5.46
C LEU A 67 24.69 -10.68 5.93
N THR A 68 25.61 -10.81 4.96
CA THR A 68 27.03 -11.00 5.22
C THR A 68 27.83 -9.85 4.60
N GLY A 69 28.80 -9.32 5.32
CA GLY A 69 29.61 -8.18 4.87
C GLY A 69 28.94 -6.83 5.14
N SER A 70 29.23 -5.85 4.29
CA SER A 70 28.70 -4.48 4.38
C SER A 70 28.08 -4.08 3.06
N GLU A 71 26.91 -3.45 3.13
CA GLU A 71 26.14 -3.03 1.97
C GLU A 71 25.65 -1.60 2.14
N ALA A 72 25.64 -0.83 1.06
CA ALA A 72 25.03 0.49 0.98
C ALA A 72 24.23 0.58 -0.31
N SER A 73 23.05 1.20 -0.23
CA SER A 73 22.20 1.47 -1.39
C SER A 73 21.77 2.93 -1.42
N ILE A 74 21.63 3.45 -2.63
CA ILE A 74 21.10 4.79 -2.91
C ILE A 74 20.01 4.60 -3.95
N THR A 75 18.84 5.17 -3.68
CA THR A 75 17.66 5.02 -4.52
C THR A 75 17.04 6.39 -4.73
N HIS A 76 16.34 6.54 -5.84
CA HIS A 76 15.64 7.77 -6.18
C HIS A 76 14.32 7.41 -6.86
N SER A 77 13.26 8.11 -6.48
CA SER A 77 11.92 7.91 -7.03
C SER A 77 11.27 9.26 -7.28
N ASN A 78 10.85 9.50 -8.52
CA ASN A 78 10.08 10.67 -8.91
C ASN A 78 8.62 10.47 -8.48
N TRP A 79 8.35 10.69 -7.20
CA TRP A 79 6.97 10.70 -6.71
C TRP A 79 6.30 12.03 -7.02
N LEU A 80 4.98 11.98 -7.26
CA LEU A 80 4.14 13.17 -7.35
C LEU A 80 4.53 14.14 -8.51
N PRO A 81 4.74 13.66 -9.76
CA PRO A 81 5.14 14.53 -10.88
C PRO A 81 4.16 15.67 -11.15
N GLN A 82 2.88 15.50 -10.77
CA GLN A 82 1.86 16.53 -10.87
C GLN A 82 2.11 17.76 -9.99
N PHE A 83 3.02 17.67 -9.02
CA PHE A 83 3.40 18.79 -8.14
C PHE A 83 4.63 19.56 -8.64
N GLY A 84 5.27 19.12 -9.73
CA GLY A 84 6.42 19.83 -10.34
C GLY A 84 7.64 19.94 -9.40
N LEU A 85 7.76 19.02 -8.46
CA LEU A 85 8.90 18.93 -7.53
C LEU A 85 10.04 18.17 -8.23
N SER A 86 10.81 18.88 -9.05
CA SER A 86 12.00 18.37 -9.73
C SER A 86 13.08 19.42 -9.81
#